data_AF-A0A9X6ACE9-F1
#
_entry.id   AF-A0A9X6ACE9-F1
#
_cell.length_a   1.000
_cell.length_b   1.000
_cell.length_c   1.000
_cell.angle_alpha   90.00
_cell.angle_beta   90.00
_cell.angle_gamma   90.00
#
_symmetry.space_group_name_H-M   'P 1'
#
loop_
_entity.id
_entity.type
_entity.pdbx_description
1 polymer ?
#
loop_
_entity_poly.entity_id
_entity_poly.type
_entity_poly.pdbx_seq_one_letter_code
_entity_poly.pdbx_strand_id
1 'polypeptide(L)'
;MTSSALTSSQSPRPPRPNLAFRRLRGQRSPGEFAAAVRRAAREIGELVSCDARYIGRVEAGEIRCPNYAYERVFLHMFPGRTLTDLGFSPRSSVRGRGARGTDEAPPPHTTSPTYAT
;
A
#
# COMPACT_ATOMS: atom_id res chain seq x y z
N MET A 1 32.26 -26.56 12.51
CA MET A 1 30.88 -26.06 12.66
C MET A 1 30.81 -24.71 11.95
N THR A 2 30.27 -24.68 10.74
CA THR A 2 30.05 -23.45 9.96
C THR A 2 28.55 -23.22 9.89
N SER A 3 28.07 -22.01 10.21
CA SER A 3 26.96 -21.35 9.53
C SER A 3 26.61 -20.00 10.17
N SER A 4 26.77 -18.96 9.35
CA SER A 4 25.82 -17.85 9.17
C SER A 4 25.75 -16.75 10.24
N ALA A 5 26.81 -15.94 10.33
CA ALA A 5 26.63 -14.52 10.56
C ALA A 5 26.54 -13.81 9.20
N LEU A 6 25.82 -12.67 9.16
CA LEU A 6 25.61 -11.74 8.04
C LEU A 6 24.25 -11.83 7.34
N THR A 7 23.16 -11.57 8.07
CA THR A 7 22.10 -10.74 7.48
C THR A 7 22.61 -9.30 7.42
N SER A 8 23.29 -9.01 6.31
CA SER A 8 23.42 -7.65 5.81
C SER A 8 22.06 -6.96 5.86
N SER A 9 21.96 -5.78 6.47
CA SER A 9 20.83 -4.90 6.18
C SER A 9 21.17 -3.44 6.47
N GLN A 10 21.91 -2.88 5.50
CA GLN A 10 21.72 -1.54 4.96
C GLN A 10 21.27 -0.48 5.99
N SER A 11 22.18 0.38 6.46
CA SER A 11 21.79 1.64 7.09
C SER A 11 20.74 2.31 6.21
N PRO A 12 19.46 2.36 6.62
CA PRO A 12 18.45 2.95 5.79
C PRO A 12 18.73 4.44 5.87
N ARG A 13 19.04 5.06 4.73
CA ARG A 13 18.91 6.51 4.61
C ARG A 13 17.56 6.88 5.24
N PRO A 14 17.51 7.91 6.11
CA PRO A 14 16.27 8.25 6.78
C PRO A 14 15.18 8.39 5.72
N PRO A 15 14.03 7.71 5.89
CA PRO A 15 12.97 7.73 4.89
C PRO A 15 12.59 9.19 4.63
N ARG A 16 12.49 9.56 3.35
CA ARG A 16 12.10 10.91 2.97
C ARG A 16 10.60 11.05 3.25
N PRO A 17 10.18 12.03 4.08
CA PRO A 17 8.78 12.16 4.45
C PRO A 17 7.91 12.48 3.22
N ASN A 18 6.74 11.85 3.16
CA ASN A 18 5.75 12.10 2.11
C ASN A 18 4.92 13.34 2.44
N LEU A 19 5.47 14.51 2.11
CA LEU A 19 4.79 15.79 2.30
C LEU A 19 3.58 15.97 1.37
N ALA A 20 3.55 15.31 0.22
CA ALA A 20 2.41 15.38 -0.70
C ALA A 20 1.17 14.74 -0.07
N PHE A 21 1.31 13.55 0.50
CA PHE A 21 0.24 12.87 1.23
C PHE A 21 -0.20 13.66 2.46
N ARG A 22 0.76 14.25 3.20
CA ARG A 22 0.45 15.13 4.34
C ARG A 22 -0.38 16.35 3.92
N ARG A 23 -0.12 16.93 2.75
CA ARG A 23 -0.94 18.04 2.19
C ARG A 23 -2.34 17.58 1.81
N LEU A 24 -2.49 16.37 1.27
CA LEU A 24 -3.79 15.80 0.91
C LEU A 24 -4.65 15.48 2.14
N ARG A 25 -4.04 15.04 3.23
CA ARG A 25 -4.73 14.92 4.52
C ARG A 25 -5.18 16.27 5.05
N GLY A 26 -4.40 17.33 4.80
CA GLY A 26 -4.70 18.68 5.25
C GLY A 26 -4.75 18.77 6.77
N GLN A 27 -5.80 19.38 7.31
CA GLN A 27 -5.98 19.56 8.76
C GLN A 27 -6.58 18.34 9.48
N ARG A 28 -7.03 17.32 8.75
CA ARG A 28 -7.60 16.11 9.36
C ARG A 28 -6.54 15.36 10.14
N SER A 29 -6.84 14.84 11.31
CA SER A 29 -5.94 13.93 12.02
C SER A 29 -5.68 12.65 11.20
N PRO A 30 -4.57 11.92 11.46
CA PRO A 30 -4.30 10.64 10.79
C PRO A 30 -5.43 9.61 10.95
N GLY A 31 -6.11 9.61 12.11
CA GLY A 31 -7.24 8.71 12.37
C GLY A 31 -8.49 9.07 11.57
N GLU A 32 -8.83 10.36 11.48
CA GLU A 32 -9.95 10.83 10.66
C GLU A 32 -9.72 10.56 9.18
N PHE A 33 -8.48 10.77 8.72
CA PHE A 33 -8.11 10.46 7.35
C PHE A 33 -8.22 8.96 7.06
N ALA A 34 -7.72 8.11 7.96
CA ALA A 34 -7.86 6.65 7.83
C ALA A 34 -9.33 6.21 7.84
N ALA A 35 -10.20 6.87 8.60
CA ALA A 35 -11.64 6.61 8.57
C ALA A 35 -12.27 6.99 7.21
N ALA A 36 -11.88 8.12 6.63
CA ALA A 36 -12.31 8.52 5.28
C ALA A 36 -11.84 7.53 4.21
N VAL A 37 -10.59 7.05 4.32
CA VAL A 37 -10.03 6.01 3.43
C VAL A 37 -10.83 4.72 3.54
N ARG A 38 -11.13 4.25 4.75
CA ARG A 38 -11.96 3.04 4.94
C ARG A 38 -13.36 3.19 4.38
N ARG A 39 -13.95 4.39 4.48
CA ARG A 39 -15.27 4.68 3.89
C ARG A 39 -15.21 4.60 2.36
N ALA A 40 -14.26 5.29 1.74
CA ALA A 40 -14.05 5.24 0.30
C ALA A 40 -13.76 3.81 -0.20
N ALA A 41 -13.01 3.03 0.57
CA ALA A 41 -12.74 1.63 0.25
C ALA A 41 -14.02 0.78 0.21
N ARG A 42 -14.93 0.98 1.17
CA ARG A 42 -16.24 0.31 1.16
C ARG A 42 -17.09 0.72 -0.05
N GLU A 43 -16.99 1.98 -0.48
CA GLU A 43 -17.73 2.49 -1.64
C GLU A 43 -17.28 1.81 -2.95
N ILE A 44 -16.01 1.39 -3.05
CA ILE A 44 -15.48 0.65 -4.22
C ILE A 44 -15.38 -0.86 -4.02
N GLY A 45 -15.83 -1.40 -2.88
CA GLY A 45 -15.76 -2.84 -2.57
C GLY A 45 -14.38 -3.36 -2.16
N GLU A 46 -13.46 -2.48 -1.76
CA GLU A 46 -12.12 -2.85 -1.30
C GLU A 46 -12.05 -3.04 0.22
N LEU A 47 -11.44 -4.15 0.65
CA LEU A 47 -11.21 -4.45 2.05
C LEU A 47 -9.82 -3.98 2.49
N VAL A 48 -9.74 -2.75 3.00
CA VAL A 48 -8.48 -2.18 3.53
C VAL A 48 -8.55 -1.95 5.04
N SER A 49 -7.50 -2.36 5.76
CA SER A 49 -7.32 -2.16 7.19
C SER A 49 -6.55 -0.87 7.51
N CYS A 50 -6.97 0.24 6.90
CA CYS A 50 -6.28 1.52 7.10
C CYS A 50 -6.49 2.06 8.52
N ASP A 51 -5.39 2.35 9.22
CA ASP A 51 -5.37 2.93 10.56
C ASP A 51 -4.44 4.16 10.65
N ALA A 52 -4.49 4.87 11.78
CA ALA A 52 -3.66 6.05 12.00
C ALA A 52 -2.15 5.75 11.94
N ARG A 53 -1.73 4.54 12.36
CA ARG A 53 -0.32 4.11 12.30
C ARG A 53 0.15 3.94 10.86
N TYR A 54 -0.68 3.35 10.01
CA TYR A 54 -0.39 3.19 8.58
C TYR A 54 -0.22 4.54 7.91
N ILE A 55 -1.14 5.49 8.16
CA ILE A 55 -1.02 6.86 7.65
C ILE A 55 0.27 7.52 8.14
N GLY A 56 0.62 7.37 9.42
CA GLY A 56 1.88 7.87 9.97
C GLY A 56 3.12 7.32 9.24
N ARG A 57 3.15 6.02 8.93
CA ARG A 57 4.25 5.40 8.18
C ARG A 57 4.32 5.85 6.72
N VAL A 58 3.17 6.08 6.09
CA VAL A 58 3.11 6.68 4.74
C VAL A 58 3.70 8.08 4.77
N GLU A 59 3.28 8.92 5.72
CA GLU A 59 3.76 10.30 5.84
C GLU A 59 5.23 10.40 6.24
N ALA A 60 5.72 9.47 7.06
CA ALA A 60 7.13 9.34 7.38
C ALA A 60 7.97 8.84 6.19
N GLY A 61 7.32 8.33 5.13
CA GLY A 61 7.99 7.80 3.94
C GLY A 61 8.54 6.38 4.12
N GLU A 62 8.17 5.69 5.20
CA GLU A 62 8.50 4.28 5.40
C GLU A 62 7.82 3.40 4.33
N ILE A 63 6.62 3.80 3.91
CA ILE A 63 5.84 3.12 2.87
C ILE A 63 6.01 3.87 1.54
N ARG A 64 6.90 3.37 0.68
CA ARG A 64 7.18 3.96 -0.64
C ARG A 64 6.25 3.47 -1.75
N CYS A 65 5.81 2.21 -1.69
CA CYS A 65 4.84 1.64 -2.60
C CYS A 65 3.72 0.96 -1.80
N PRO A 66 2.50 1.55 -1.75
CA PRO A 66 1.35 0.91 -1.12
C PRO A 66 0.90 -0.30 -1.95
N ASN A 67 0.15 -1.21 -1.32
CA ASN A 67 -0.43 -2.36 -2.03
C ASN A 67 -1.54 -1.90 -3.01
N TYR A 68 -1.89 -2.73 -4.00
CA TYR A 68 -2.87 -2.42 -5.05
C TYR A 68 -4.25 -2.04 -4.50
N ALA A 69 -4.70 -2.66 -3.41
CA ALA A 69 -5.96 -2.28 -2.76
C ALA A 69 -5.93 -0.81 -2.28
N TYR A 70 -4.86 -0.40 -1.60
CA TYR A 70 -4.70 0.98 -1.15
C TYR A 70 -4.55 1.97 -2.30
N GLU A 71 -3.86 1.58 -3.36
CA GLU A 71 -3.76 2.36 -4.59
C GLU A 71 -5.13 2.65 -5.18
N ARG A 72 -5.97 1.61 -5.38
CA ARG A 72 -7.33 1.78 -5.92
C ARG A 72 -8.16 2.73 -5.05
N VAL A 73 -8.08 2.60 -3.73
CA VAL A 73 -8.77 3.49 -2.80
C VAL A 73 -8.27 4.93 -2.91
N PHE A 74 -6.96 5.16 -2.96
CA PHE A 74 -6.42 6.52 -3.04
C PHE A 74 -6.73 7.19 -4.39
N LEU A 75 -6.65 6.45 -5.49
CA LEU A 75 -7.02 6.96 -6.81
C LEU A 75 -8.51 7.28 -6.89
N HIS A 76 -9.35 6.49 -6.21
CA HIS A 76 -10.78 6.78 -6.09
C HIS A 76 -11.05 8.05 -5.27
N MET A 77 -10.38 8.22 -4.14
CA MET A 77 -10.52 9.42 -3.30
C MET A 77 -10.00 10.70 -3.97
N PHE A 78 -8.99 10.58 -4.82
CA PHE A 78 -8.32 11.69 -5.49
C PHE A 78 -8.32 11.49 -7.01
N PRO A 79 -9.49 11.61 -7.66
CA PRO A 79 -9.58 11.44 -9.10
C PRO A 79 -8.66 12.42 -9.83
N GLY A 80 -7.97 11.94 -10.87
CA GLY A 80 -7.01 12.73 -11.66
C GLY A 80 -5.63 12.88 -11.04
N ARG A 81 -5.35 12.26 -9.87
CA ARG A 81 -3.99 12.16 -9.31
C ARG A 81 -3.44 10.75 -9.49
N THR A 82 -2.14 10.66 -9.68
CA THR A 82 -1.39 9.39 -9.74
C THR A 82 -0.73 9.08 -8.39
N LEU A 83 -0.30 7.83 -8.17
CA LEU A 83 0.48 7.48 -6.96
C LEU A 83 1.70 8.39 -6.74
N THR A 84 2.36 8.80 -7.82
CA THR A 84 3.48 9.76 -7.79
C THR A 84 3.06 11.14 -7.30
N ASP A 85 1.86 11.62 -7.66
CA ASP A 85 1.32 12.90 -7.18
C ASP A 85 0.94 12.84 -5.70
N LEU A 86 0.65 11.65 -5.19
CA LEU A 86 0.46 11.38 -3.77
C LEU A 86 1.79 11.22 -3.02
N GLY A 87 2.94 11.30 -3.71
CA GLY A 87 4.29 11.17 -3.16
C GLY A 87 4.79 9.73 -2.98
N PHE A 88 4.11 8.74 -3.59
CA PHE A 88 4.61 7.38 -3.64
C PHE A 88 5.58 7.19 -4.80
N SER A 89 6.50 6.23 -4.65
CA SER A 89 7.37 5.83 -5.75
C SER A 89 6.62 4.92 -6.74
N PRO A 90 6.85 5.04 -8.04
CA PRO A 90 6.28 4.11 -9.00
C PRO A 90 6.86 2.71 -8.78
N ARG A 91 6.05 1.66 -8.92
CA ARG A 91 6.46 0.27 -8.67
C ARG A 91 7.65 -0.16 -9.51
N SER A 92 7.72 0.31 -10.76
CA SER A 92 8.87 0.10 -11.66
C SER A 92 10.20 0.56 -11.04
N SER A 93 10.16 1.63 -10.25
CA SER A 93 11.32 2.18 -9.55
C SER A 93 11.67 1.43 -8.26
N VAL A 94 10.70 0.76 -7.61
CA VAL A 94 10.95 0.05 -6.34
C VAL A 94 11.38 -1.40 -6.55
N ARG A 95 10.90 -2.08 -7.60
CA ARG A 95 11.30 -3.48 -7.88
C ARG A 95 12.51 -3.63 -8.80
N GLY A 96 12.88 -2.59 -9.55
CA GLY A 96 13.92 -2.67 -10.58
C GLY A 96 13.48 -3.54 -11.76
N ARG A 97 13.35 -2.96 -12.96
CA ARG A 97 13.23 -3.64 -14.27
C ARG A 97 12.53 -5.02 -14.25
N GLY A 98 11.25 -5.11 -13.84
CA GLY A 98 10.55 -6.40 -13.75
C GLY A 98 9.05 -6.35 -13.46
N ALA A 99 8.35 -5.26 -13.81
CA ALA A 99 6.89 -5.22 -13.69
C ALA A 99 6.24 -5.91 -14.90
N ARG A 100 6.28 -7.24 -14.95
CA ARG A 100 5.28 -7.99 -15.73
C ARG A 100 3.92 -7.68 -15.11
N GLY A 101 3.00 -7.26 -15.97
CA GLY A 101 1.68 -6.82 -15.57
C GLY A 101 0.78 -7.95 -15.05
N THR A 102 -0.45 -7.53 -14.81
CA THR A 102 -1.69 -8.30 -14.74
C THR A 102 -1.97 -9.12 -13.48
N ASP A 103 -3.16 -8.83 -12.95
CA ASP A 103 -4.15 -9.76 -12.39
C ASP A 103 -3.86 -10.48 -11.07
N GLU A 104 -4.63 -10.14 -10.03
CA GLU A 104 -5.40 -11.18 -9.34
C GLU A 104 -6.67 -10.54 -8.77
N ALA A 105 -7.76 -10.67 -9.52
CA ALA A 105 -9.08 -10.77 -8.95
C ALA A 105 -9.08 -11.93 -7.93
N PRO A 106 -9.77 -11.82 -6.78
CA PRO A 106 -9.71 -12.85 -5.74
C PRO A 106 -10.13 -14.21 -6.33
N PRO A 107 -9.39 -15.30 -6.07
CA PRO A 107 -9.73 -16.60 -6.63
C PRO A 107 -11.11 -17.02 -6.09
N PRO A 108 -12.05 -17.43 -6.95
CA PRO A 108 -13.24 -18.13 -6.50
C PRO A 108 -12.77 -19.43 -5.85
N HIS A 109 -13.02 -19.55 -4.55
CA HIS A 109 -12.85 -20.77 -3.78
C HIS A 109 -13.79 -21.81 -4.37
N THR A 110 -13.27 -22.66 -5.27
CA THR A 110 -13.96 -23.86 -5.70
C THR A 110 -13.92 -24.85 -4.55
N THR A 111 -15.06 -24.90 -3.86
CA THR A 111 -15.52 -25.98 -2.99
C THR A 111 -15.00 -27.33 -3.48
N SER A 112 -14.23 -28.04 -2.65
CA SER A 112 -13.90 -29.43 -2.89
C SER A 112 -15.07 -30.32 -2.46
N PRO A 113 -15.58 -31.22 -3.32
CA PRO A 113 -16.27 -32.40 -2.85
C PRO A 113 -15.43 -33.66 -3.13
N THR A 114 -15.19 -34.40 -2.05
CA THR A 114 -15.38 -35.85 -1.98
C THR A 114 -14.52 -36.74 -2.89
N TYR A 115 -13.46 -37.31 -2.32
CA TYR A 115 -12.96 -38.62 -2.75
C TYR A 115 -13.69 -39.72 -1.97
N ALA A 116 -14.41 -40.55 -2.71
CA ALA A 116 -14.89 -41.86 -2.29
C ALA A 116 -13.79 -42.90 -2.57
N THR A 117 -13.61 -43.86 -1.67
CA THR A 117 -13.40 -45.28 -1.97
C THR A 117 -13.80 -46.07 -0.74
#